data_AF-A0A956QB17-F1
#
_entry.id   AF-A0A956QB17-F1
#
_cell.length_a   1.000
_cell.length_b   1.000
_cell.length_c   1.000
_cell.angle_alpha   90.00
_cell.angle_beta   90.00
_cell.angle_gamma   90.00
#
_symmetry.space_group_name_H-M   'P 1'
#
loop_
_entity.id
_entity.type
_entity.pdbx_description
1 polymer ?
#
loop_
_entity_poly.entity_id
_entity_poly.type
_entity_poly.pdbx_seq_one_letter_code
_entity_poly.pdbx_strand_id
1 'polypeptide(L)'
;MSVSQTPDVTTLIDKVSDQIVARRLSTAAIFLLESGKPLTTVGSQFLIFLDPILKIFLTVPDYQLFIELLEDRHKVEELICAIERKEDEQ
;
A
#
# COMPACT_ATOMS: atom_id res chain seq x y z
N MET A 1 -12.00 25.46 12.93
CA MET A 1 -10.81 24.60 13.09
C MET A 1 -10.75 23.69 11.87
N SER A 2 -10.03 24.10 10.83
CA SER A 2 -9.74 23.20 9.71
C SER A 2 -8.60 22.30 10.16
N VAL A 3 -8.93 21.06 10.53
CA VAL A 3 -7.91 20.02 10.70
C VAL A 3 -7.30 19.83 9.32
N SER A 4 -6.12 20.39 9.11
CA SER A 4 -5.28 20.02 7.97
C SER A 4 -5.01 18.52 8.13
N GLN A 5 -5.75 17.67 7.42
CA GLN A 5 -5.40 16.27 7.25
C GLN A 5 -4.08 16.24 6.47
N THR A 6 -2.96 16.25 7.17
CA THR A 6 -1.76 15.63 6.63
C THR A 6 -2.09 14.15 6.46
N PRO A 7 -2.00 13.61 5.23
CA PRO A 7 -2.25 12.21 5.03
C PRO A 7 -1.20 11.42 5.84
N ASP A 8 -1.67 10.43 6.58
CA ASP A 8 -0.86 9.59 7.47
C ASP A 8 -0.81 8.16 6.91
N VAL A 9 0.30 7.46 7.12
CA VAL A 9 0.52 6.13 6.54
C VAL A 9 -0.55 5.13 6.99
N THR A 10 -1.06 5.22 8.22
CA THR A 10 -2.13 4.33 8.69
C THR A 10 -3.45 4.58 7.93
N THR A 11 -3.76 5.84 7.63
CA THR A 11 -4.94 6.19 6.80
C THR A 11 -4.76 5.70 5.36
N LEU A 12 -3.53 5.72 4.86
CA LEU A 12 -3.20 5.20 3.54
C LEU A 12 -3.38 3.68 3.46
N ILE A 13 -2.94 2.93 4.48
CA ILE A 13 -3.11 1.47 4.56
C ILE A 13 -4.58 1.09 4.43
N ASP A 14 -5.45 1.78 5.17
CA ASP A 14 -6.88 1.53 5.17
C ASP A 14 -7.49 1.79 3.78
N LYS A 15 -7.14 2.93 3.16
CA LYS A 15 -7.60 3.30 1.81
C LYS A 15 -7.11 2.33 0.73
N VAL A 16 -5.85 1.90 0.77
CA VAL A 16 -5.26 1.01 -0.23
C VAL A 16 -5.85 -0.39 -0.10
N SER A 17 -6.00 -0.89 1.13
CA SER A 17 -6.64 -2.19 1.37
C SER A 17 -8.08 -2.22 0.85
N ASP A 18 -8.89 -1.18 1.08
CA ASP A 18 -10.26 -1.10 0.51
C ASP A 18 -10.26 -1.21 -1.01
N GLN A 19 -9.37 -0.47 -1.67
CA GLN A 19 -9.30 -0.47 -3.14
C GLN A 19 -8.86 -1.81 -3.71
N ILE A 20 -7.96 -2.53 -3.02
CA ILE A 20 -7.48 -3.85 -3.42
C ILE A 20 -8.61 -4.87 -3.32
N VAL A 21 -9.31 -4.92 -2.17
CA VAL A 21 -10.37 -5.90 -1.95
C VAL A 21 -11.59 -5.61 -2.85
N ALA A 22 -11.98 -4.34 -2.99
CA ALA A 22 -13.07 -3.93 -3.89
C ALA A 22 -12.86 -4.36 -5.35
N ARG A 23 -11.60 -4.55 -5.78
CA ARG A 23 -11.23 -4.99 -7.13
C ARG A 23 -10.89 -6.49 -7.21
N ARG A 24 -11.04 -7.23 -6.11
CA ARG A 24 -10.68 -8.66 -6.00
C ARG A 24 -9.22 -8.94 -6.36
N LEU A 25 -8.32 -8.06 -5.93
CA LEU A 25 -6.88 -8.17 -6.19
C LEU A 25 -6.08 -8.64 -4.98
N SER A 26 -6.73 -9.02 -3.88
CA SER A 26 -6.10 -9.32 -2.58
C SER A 26 -4.97 -10.34 -2.69
N THR A 27 -5.24 -11.52 -3.26
CA THR A 27 -4.23 -12.58 -3.42
C THR A 27 -3.00 -12.10 -4.21
N ALA A 28 -3.22 -11.38 -5.31
CA ALA A 28 -2.12 -10.86 -6.15
C ALA A 28 -1.33 -9.77 -5.43
N ALA A 29 -2.01 -8.88 -4.71
CA ALA A 29 -1.38 -7.82 -3.93
C ALA A 29 -0.55 -8.38 -2.78
N ILE A 30 -1.09 -9.31 -1.99
CA ILE A 30 -0.38 -9.98 -0.89
C ILE A 30 0.86 -10.68 -1.42
N PHE A 31 0.73 -11.48 -2.49
CA PHE A 31 1.87 -12.16 -3.10
C PHE A 31 2.97 -11.19 -3.53
N LEU A 32 2.60 -10.06 -4.15
CA LEU A 32 3.55 -9.05 -4.61
C LEU A 32 4.23 -8.33 -3.45
N LEU A 33 3.48 -8.00 -2.39
CA LEU A 33 3.99 -7.35 -1.17
C LEU A 33 4.92 -8.28 -0.39
N GLU A 34 4.56 -9.55 -0.22
CA GLU A 34 5.40 -10.61 0.37
C GLU A 34 6.70 -10.80 -0.39
N SER A 35 6.60 -10.91 -1.72
CA SER A 35 7.77 -11.00 -2.61
C SER A 35 8.64 -9.74 -2.57
N GLY A 36 8.03 -8.61 -2.23
CA GLY A 36 8.66 -7.29 -2.10
C GLY A 36 9.36 -7.04 -0.77
N LYS A 37 9.03 -7.78 0.31
CA LYS A 37 9.69 -7.65 1.63
C LYS A 37 11.24 -7.69 1.57
N PRO A 38 11.91 -8.57 0.79
CA PRO A 38 13.38 -8.55 0.62
C PRO A 38 13.93 -7.37 -0.19
N LEU A 39 13.09 -6.62 -0.91
CA LEU A 39 13.49 -5.58 -1.85
C LEU A 39 13.62 -4.18 -1.23
N THR A 40 13.56 -4.02 0.09
CA THR A 40 13.77 -2.72 0.76
C THR A 40 15.13 -2.07 0.41
N THR A 41 16.12 -2.83 -0.08
CA THR A 41 17.41 -2.29 -0.57
C THR A 41 17.41 -1.89 -2.06
N VAL A 42 16.40 -2.29 -2.85
CA VAL A 42 16.25 -2.03 -4.30
C VAL A 42 14.95 -1.26 -4.60
N GLY A 43 14.34 -0.68 -3.56
CA GLY A 43 12.96 -0.14 -3.59
C GLY A 43 12.70 0.90 -4.66
N SER A 44 13.70 1.72 -5.01
CA SER A 44 13.57 2.76 -6.02
C SER A 44 13.31 2.23 -7.44
N GLN A 45 13.82 1.05 -7.81
CA GLN A 45 13.57 0.47 -9.13
C GLN A 45 12.23 -0.30 -9.20
N PHE A 46 11.81 -0.90 -8.09
CA PHE A 46 10.54 -1.60 -7.97
C PHE A 46 9.35 -0.63 -8.05
N LEU A 47 9.47 0.52 -7.40
CA LEU A 47 8.47 1.59 -7.47
C LEU A 47 8.31 2.15 -8.88
N ILE A 48 9.40 2.31 -9.65
CA ILE A 48 9.33 2.73 -11.06
C ILE A 48 8.59 1.70 -11.92
N PHE A 49 8.76 0.41 -11.64
CA PHE A 49 8.01 -0.65 -12.31
C PHE A 49 6.50 -0.63 -11.94
N LEU A 50 6.17 -0.34 -10.68
CA LEU A 50 4.80 -0.31 -10.18
C LEU A 50 4.08 1.03 -10.38
N ASP A 51 4.80 2.12 -10.68
CA ASP A 51 4.27 3.47 -10.91
C ASP A 51 2.98 3.53 -11.77
N PRO A 52 2.88 2.86 -12.95
CA PRO A 52 1.65 2.89 -13.75
C PRO A 52 0.45 2.23 -13.06
N ILE A 53 0.69 1.23 -12.21
CA ILE A 53 -0.36 0.55 -11.45
C ILE A 53 -0.76 1.42 -10.27
N LEU A 54 0.22 1.90 -9.50
CA LEU A 54 0.02 2.68 -8.28
C LEU A 54 -0.78 3.96 -8.54
N LYS A 55 -0.56 4.65 -9.66
CA LYS A 55 -1.32 5.84 -10.05
C LYS A 55 -2.82 5.61 -10.28
N ILE A 56 -3.26 4.37 -10.48
CA ILE A 56 -4.68 4.00 -10.59
C ILE A 56 -5.35 3.97 -9.20
N PHE A 57 -4.54 3.82 -8.14
CA PHE A 57 -5.00 3.66 -6.76
C PHE A 57 -4.66 4.88 -5.88
N LEU A 58 -3.58 5.60 -6.20
CA LEU A 58 -2.97 6.61 -5.35
C LEU A 58 -2.97 7.99 -6.00
N THR A 59 -3.24 9.02 -5.20
CA THR A 59 -2.98 10.41 -5.58
C THR A 59 -1.49 10.74 -5.41
N VAL A 60 -1.02 11.86 -5.99
CA VAL A 60 0.38 12.31 -5.83
C VAL A 60 0.84 12.40 -4.37
N PRO A 61 0.07 12.97 -3.41
CA PRO A 61 0.47 12.96 -2.01
C PRO A 61 0.46 11.56 -1.39
N ASP A 62 -0.48 10.69 -1.78
CA ASP A 62 -0.53 9.30 -1.31
C ASP A 62 0.68 8.48 -1.80
N TYR A 63 1.22 8.82 -2.98
CA TYR A 63 2.37 8.14 -3.56
C TYR A 63 3.60 8.28 -2.66
N GLN A 64 3.87 9.48 -2.12
CA GLN A 64 5.01 9.71 -1.21
C GLN A 64 4.90 8.89 0.07
N LEU A 65 3.71 8.86 0.66
CA LEU A 65 3.43 8.03 1.84
C LEU A 65 3.49 6.54 1.55
N PHE A 66 3.15 6.14 0.33
CA PHE A 66 3.29 4.75 -0.10
C PHE A 66 4.76 4.34 -0.24
N ILE A 67 5.64 5.24 -0.68
CA ILE A 67 7.08 5.00 -0.65
C ILE A 67 7.53 4.79 0.80
N GLU A 68 7.15 5.68 1.71
CA GLU A 68 7.48 5.57 3.14
C GLU A 68 6.97 4.26 3.76
N LEU A 69 5.75 3.84 3.38
CA LEU A 69 5.18 2.55 3.77
C LEU A 69 6.06 1.38 3.32
N LEU A 70 6.52 1.40 2.07
CA LEU A 70 7.31 0.31 1.49
C LEU A 70 8.75 0.22 2.03
N GLU A 71 9.30 1.31 2.58
CA GLU A 71 10.63 1.32 3.20
C GLU A 71 10.65 0.58 4.55
N ASP A 72 9.50 0.48 5.23
CA ASP A 72 9.37 -0.17 6.53
C ASP A 72 8.65 -1.51 6.42
N ARG A 73 9.38 -2.61 6.68
CA ARG A 73 8.81 -3.96 6.67
C ARG A 73 7.62 -4.12 7.59
N HIS A 74 7.59 -3.44 8.73
CA HIS A 74 6.46 -3.52 9.65
C HIS A 74 5.20 -2.89 9.05
N LYS A 75 5.34 -1.75 8.37
CA LYS A 75 4.21 -1.09 7.69
C LYS A 75 3.72 -1.90 6.47
N VAL A 76 4.62 -2.59 5.77
CA VAL A 76 4.24 -3.55 4.71
C VAL A 76 3.43 -4.71 5.28
N GLU A 77 3.85 -5.24 6.44
CA GLU A 77 3.10 -6.29 7.15
C GLU A 77 1.71 -5.80 7.55
N GLU A 78 1.62 -4.59 8.11
CA GLU A 78 0.34 -3.97 8.49
C GLU A 78 -0.60 -3.84 7.28
N LEU A 79 -0.07 -3.49 6.10
CA LEU A 79 -0.85 -3.44 4.87
C LEU A 79 -1.36 -4.83 4.46
N ILE A 80 -0.52 -5.86 4.52
CA ILE A 80 -0.91 -7.24 4.19
C ILE A 80 -2.03 -7.71 5.12
N CYS A 81 -1.85 -7.58 6.44
CA CYS A 81 -2.86 -7.97 7.42
C CYS A 81 -4.16 -7.17 7.26
N ALA A 82 -4.08 -5.89 6.88
CA ALA A 82 -5.27 -5.09 6.61
C ALA A 82 -6.03 -5.59 5.37
N ILE A 83 -5.33 -6.01 4.31
CA ILE A 83 -5.95 -6.60 3.11
C ILE A 83 -6.63 -7.92 3.46
N GLU A 84 -5.93 -8.82 4.17
CA GLU A 84 -6.47 -10.12 4.59
C GLU A 84 -7.73 -9.96 5.44
N ARG A 85 -7.65 -9.12 6.48
CA ARG A 85 -8.78 -8.84 7.37
C ARG A 85 -10.00 -8.32 6.60
N LYS A 86 -9.80 -7.38 5.67
CA LYS A 86 -10.90 -6.80 4.88
C LYS A 86 -11.46 -7.77 3.83
N GLU A 87 -10.66 -8.70 3.33
CA GLU A 87 -11.12 -9.76 2.44
C GLU A 87 -11.98 -10.78 3.20
N ASP A 88 -11.59 -11.15 4.41
CA ASP A 88 -12.36 -12.07 5.27
C ASP A 88 -13.67 -11.47 5.79
N GLU A 89 -13.75 -10.14 5.89
CA GLU A 89 -14.96 -9.40 6.29
C GLU A 89 -16.02 -9.29 5.18
N GLN A 90 -15.72 -9.66 3.92
CA GLN A 90 -16.63 -9.59 2.75
C GLN A 90 -17.35 -10.91 2.44
#